data_AF-A0A6P1B8G4-F1
#
_entry.id   AF-A0A6P1B8G4-F1
#
_cell.length_a   1.000
_cell.length_b   1.000
_cell.length_c   1.000
_cell.angle_alpha   90.00
_cell.angle_beta   90.00
_cell.angle_gamma   90.00
#
_symmetry.space_group_name_H-M   'P 1'
#
loop_
_entity.id
_entity.type
_entity.pdbx_description
1 polymer ?
#
loop_
_entity_poly.entity_id
_entity_poly.type
_entity_poly.pdbx_seq_one_letter_code
_entity_poly.pdbx_strand_id
1 'polypeptide(L)'
;MVMHIVDRRLNPGSKSLENRQRFLRRAKALVQGAVKKSSQDRDIKDVLEGGEVTIPLDGMDEPRFRREGGTRDMVMPGNKKFVEGDWLQRPNQGGAKGSGAGEGDSEDAFRFVLSREEFVDLFLDDLELPDLAKRKLAETESEGIRRAGYATSGSPANISISRTVSRALARRVALRRPRKDEIETLEAELAECDDETRRTELLALLEALKAKAKRIPFIDPIDIRYRRFETVPKPVAQAVMFCLMDVSGSMSEHMKDLAKRFYMLLYVFLKRRYKHVEIVFIRHTDRAEEVDEDTFFHGPASGGTLVSSALVAMNDIVRTRFRPADWNIYAAQASDGDNMTSDSGLTGQLLTDKILPVCQFFAYLEVGEAANYTFDMPDSSLWTLYERLRNEGQPLSMRKVSERGEIFPVFQDLFKRRAKQERV
;
A
#
# COMPACT_ATOMS: atom_id res chain seq x y z
N MET A 1 5.99 3.18 -4.59
CA MET A 1 5.76 3.94 -5.84
C MET A 1 4.46 3.43 -6.45
N VAL A 2 3.65 4.23 -7.16
CA VAL A 2 2.35 3.78 -7.68
C VAL A 2 2.58 3.06 -9.01
N MET A 3 2.21 1.78 -9.10
CA MET A 3 2.28 1.00 -10.34
C MET A 3 1.48 1.68 -11.45
N HIS A 4 2.13 2.00 -12.57
CA HIS A 4 1.49 2.59 -13.73
C HIS A 4 1.19 1.52 -14.78
N ILE A 5 0.03 0.86 -14.64
CA ILE A 5 -0.46 -0.08 -15.67
C ILE A 5 -0.89 0.74 -16.89
N VAL A 6 -0.09 0.67 -17.96
CA VAL A 6 -0.43 1.27 -19.26
C VAL A 6 -1.32 0.32 -20.04
N ASP A 7 -2.62 0.58 -20.03
CA ASP A 7 -3.56 -0.12 -20.90
C ASP A 7 -3.39 0.37 -22.34
N ARG A 8 -2.86 -0.48 -23.22
CA ARG A 8 -2.61 -0.17 -24.63
C ARG A 8 -3.81 -0.42 -25.54
N ARG A 9 -4.96 -0.85 -25.01
CA ARG A 9 -6.14 -1.13 -25.82
C ARG A 9 -6.70 0.14 -26.45
N LEU A 10 -7.18 0.01 -27.69
CA LEU A 10 -7.85 1.08 -28.42
C LEU A 10 -9.14 1.45 -27.67
N ASN A 11 -9.11 2.57 -26.93
CA ASN A 11 -10.18 2.93 -26.02
C ASN A 11 -11.37 3.51 -26.81
N PRO A 12 -12.53 2.83 -26.88
CA PRO A 12 -13.69 3.35 -27.59
C PRO A 12 -14.39 4.38 -26.70
N GLY A 13 -13.92 5.63 -26.73
CA GLY A 13 -14.67 6.81 -26.29
C GLY A 13 -15.23 6.83 -24.85
N SER A 14 -14.53 7.54 -23.96
CA SER A 14 -15.05 8.38 -22.86
C SER A 14 -16.17 7.90 -21.91
N LYS A 15 -16.57 6.62 -21.87
CA LYS A 15 -17.67 6.19 -21.01
C LYS A 15 -17.19 5.27 -19.88
N SER A 16 -17.00 5.90 -18.72
CA SER A 16 -16.74 5.37 -17.37
C SER A 16 -15.28 5.19 -16.94
N LEU A 17 -14.67 6.30 -16.49
CA LEU A 17 -13.42 6.27 -15.71
C LEU A 17 -13.51 5.30 -14.51
N GLU A 18 -14.68 5.18 -13.90
CA GLU A 18 -14.91 4.27 -12.78
C GLU A 18 -14.78 2.79 -13.16
N ASN A 19 -15.33 2.34 -14.29
CA ASN A 19 -15.18 0.94 -14.71
C ASN A 19 -13.73 0.65 -15.08
N ARG A 20 -13.04 1.59 -15.72
CA ARG A 20 -11.60 1.48 -15.98
C ARG A 20 -10.80 1.34 -14.68
N GLN A 21 -11.11 2.14 -13.66
CA GLN A 21 -10.48 2.01 -12.34
C GLN A 21 -10.77 0.66 -11.69
N ARG A 22 -12.00 0.15 -11.80
CA ARG A 22 -12.37 -1.20 -11.31
C ARG A 22 -11.63 -2.30 -12.06
N PHE A 23 -11.52 -2.20 -13.39
CA PHE A 23 -10.74 -3.11 -14.22
C PHE A 23 -9.27 -3.10 -13.81
N LEU A 24 -8.63 -1.93 -13.72
CA LEU A 24 -7.23 -1.81 -13.33
C LEU A 24 -6.98 -2.37 -11.92
N ARG A 25 -7.93 -2.21 -10.99
CA ARG A 25 -7.85 -2.81 -9.65
C ARG A 25 -7.90 -4.34 -9.70
N ARG A 26 -8.80 -4.93 -10.50
CA ARG A 26 -8.87 -6.39 -10.70
C ARG A 26 -7.62 -6.92 -11.37
N ALA A 27 -7.18 -6.26 -12.44
CA ALA A 27 -5.96 -6.58 -13.16
C ALA A 27 -4.75 -6.56 -12.21
N LYS A 28 -4.60 -5.51 -11.39
CA LYS A 28 -3.53 -5.44 -10.38
C LYS A 28 -3.57 -6.65 -9.43
N ALA A 29 -4.75 -7.00 -8.89
CA ALA A 29 -4.89 -8.13 -7.97
C ALA A 29 -4.54 -9.47 -8.62
N LEU A 30 -4.95 -9.68 -9.88
CA LEU A 30 -4.61 -10.89 -10.64
C LEU A 30 -3.12 -10.94 -10.99
N VAL A 31 -2.51 -9.80 -11.37
CA VAL A 31 -1.06 -9.70 -11.59
C VAL A 31 -0.31 -10.05 -10.31
N GLN A 32 -0.71 -9.50 -9.16
CA GLN A 32 -0.11 -9.82 -7.86
C GLN A 32 -0.23 -11.32 -7.53
N GLY A 33 -1.41 -11.91 -7.74
CA GLY A 33 -1.62 -13.34 -7.55
C GLY A 33 -0.79 -14.22 -8.48
N ALA A 34 -0.65 -13.82 -9.75
CA ALA A 34 0.14 -14.54 -10.75
C ALA A 34 1.65 -14.41 -10.51
N VAL A 35 2.13 -13.21 -10.14
CA VAL A 35 3.51 -12.98 -9.68
C VAL A 35 3.82 -13.86 -8.47
N LYS A 36 2.90 -13.95 -7.50
CA LYS A 36 3.08 -14.79 -6.31
C LYS A 36 3.22 -16.28 -6.66
N LYS A 37 2.37 -16.80 -7.54
CA LYS A 37 2.44 -18.19 -8.00
C LYS A 37 3.72 -18.45 -8.80
N SER A 38 4.02 -17.59 -9.77
CA SER A 38 5.24 -17.68 -10.59
C SER A 38 6.52 -17.61 -9.75
N SER A 39 6.52 -16.82 -8.66
CA SER A 39 7.68 -16.69 -7.78
C SER A 39 7.89 -17.86 -6.83
N GLN A 40 6.91 -18.76 -6.63
CA GLN A 40 7.12 -19.98 -5.85
C GLN A 40 7.95 -21.02 -6.62
N ASP A 41 7.82 -21.02 -7.95
CA ASP A 41 8.47 -21.99 -8.82
C ASP A 41 9.81 -21.49 -9.41
N ARG A 42 10.11 -20.18 -9.29
CA ARG A 42 11.31 -19.56 -9.87
C ARG A 42 12.42 -19.36 -8.85
N ASP A 43 13.66 -19.46 -9.33
CA ASP A 43 14.85 -19.15 -8.55
C ASP A 43 14.96 -17.64 -8.26
N ILE A 44 15.46 -17.26 -7.08
CA ILE A 44 15.54 -15.86 -6.63
C ILE A 44 16.40 -14.99 -7.56
N LYS A 45 17.38 -15.59 -8.25
CA LYS A 45 18.20 -14.88 -9.25
C LYS A 45 17.35 -14.45 -10.46
N ASP A 46 16.42 -15.31 -10.90
CA ASP A 46 15.53 -15.05 -12.04
C ASP A 46 14.44 -14.03 -11.68
N VAL A 47 14.00 -14.00 -10.42
CA VAL A 47 13.11 -12.96 -9.87
C VAL A 47 13.72 -11.56 -10.00
N LEU A 48 15.05 -11.46 -9.91
CA LEU A 48 15.78 -10.21 -10.05
C LEU A 48 16.08 -9.83 -11.51
N GLU A 49 15.74 -10.64 -12.50
CA GLU A 49 15.97 -10.29 -13.91
C GLU A 49 14.70 -9.74 -14.61
N GLY A 50 13.54 -9.83 -13.94
CA GLY A 50 12.24 -9.46 -14.52
C GLY A 50 11.64 -10.63 -15.30
N GLY A 51 10.40 -10.48 -15.76
CA GLY A 51 9.76 -11.59 -16.46
C GLY A 51 8.37 -11.33 -17.01
N GLU A 52 8.00 -12.21 -17.94
CA GLU A 52 6.64 -12.28 -18.47
C GLU A 52 5.76 -13.09 -17.51
N VAL A 53 4.61 -12.50 -17.17
CA VAL A 53 3.58 -13.15 -16.37
C VAL A 53 2.32 -13.27 -17.22
N THR A 54 1.92 -14.52 -17.47
CA THR A 54 0.71 -14.84 -18.20
C THR A 54 -0.45 -14.95 -17.22
N ILE A 55 -1.53 -14.21 -17.46
CA ILE A 55 -2.72 -14.20 -16.62
C ILE A 55 -3.89 -14.81 -17.38
N PRO A 56 -4.58 -15.82 -16.82
CA PRO A 56 -5.80 -16.34 -17.41
C PRO A 56 -6.89 -15.25 -17.44
N LEU A 57 -7.69 -15.24 -18.51
CA LEU A 57 -8.74 -14.24 -18.77
C LEU A 57 -9.91 -14.27 -17.76
N ASP A 58 -10.06 -15.36 -17.00
CA ASP A 58 -11.18 -15.54 -16.08
C ASP A 58 -11.24 -14.42 -15.03
N GLY A 59 -12.27 -13.57 -15.15
CA GLY A 59 -12.51 -12.43 -14.25
C GLY A 59 -12.06 -11.06 -14.78
N MET A 60 -11.49 -10.99 -15.98
CA MET A 60 -11.07 -9.73 -16.63
C MET A 60 -12.17 -9.10 -17.50
N ASP A 61 -13.29 -9.80 -17.71
CA ASP A 61 -14.41 -9.31 -18.49
C ASP A 61 -15.09 -8.11 -17.84
N GLU A 62 -15.43 -7.13 -18.68
CA GLU A 62 -16.28 -6.03 -18.27
C GLU A 62 -17.75 -6.45 -18.39
N PRO A 63 -18.58 -6.28 -17.34
CA PRO A 63 -19.99 -6.58 -17.43
C PRO A 63 -20.64 -5.66 -18.48
N ARG A 64 -21.14 -6.26 -19.56
CA ARG A 64 -21.87 -5.54 -20.61
C ARG A 64 -23.36 -5.62 -20.34
N PHE A 65 -23.97 -4.48 -20.08
CA PHE A 65 -25.43 -4.38 -20.04
C PHE A 65 -25.96 -4.44 -21.47
N ARG A 66 -26.62 -5.54 -21.83
CA ARG A 66 -27.49 -5.56 -23.02
C ARG A 66 -28.82 -4.93 -22.67
N ARG A 67 -29.23 -3.92 -23.44
CA ARG A 67 -30.59 -3.37 -23.36
C ARG A 67 -31.53 -4.28 -24.16
N GLU A 68 -31.74 -5.50 -23.69
CA GLU A 68 -32.77 -6.40 -24.20
C GLU A 68 -33.92 -6.43 -23.19
N GLY A 69 -34.79 -5.41 -23.28
CA GLY A 69 -35.99 -5.30 -22.47
C GLY A 69 -36.90 -4.19 -23.00
N GLY A 70 -38.21 -4.45 -23.01
CA GLY A 70 -39.24 -3.55 -23.52
C GLY A 70 -39.93 -4.05 -24.81
N THR A 71 -41.09 -3.47 -25.12
CA THR A 71 -41.78 -3.65 -26.41
C THR A 71 -40.96 -2.96 -27.50
N ARG A 72 -40.61 -3.68 -28.57
CA ARG A 72 -39.83 -3.16 -29.70
C ARG A 72 -40.63 -3.32 -30.98
N ASP A 73 -40.94 -2.21 -31.61
CA ASP A 73 -41.42 -2.19 -33.00
C ASP A 73 -40.20 -2.01 -33.91
N MET A 74 -39.96 -2.99 -34.77
CA MET A 74 -38.90 -2.95 -35.76
C MET A 74 -39.41 -3.50 -37.08
N VAL A 75 -39.19 -2.76 -38.17
CA VAL A 75 -39.54 -3.21 -39.52
C VAL A 75 -38.44 -4.16 -40.01
N MET A 76 -38.76 -5.44 -40.20
CA MET A 76 -37.86 -6.39 -40.85
C MET A 76 -38.15 -6.43 -42.36
N PRO A 77 -37.28 -5.88 -43.22
CA PRO A 77 -37.45 -5.99 -44.66
C PRO A 77 -37.35 -7.46 -45.10
N GLY A 78 -38.23 -7.89 -46.01
CA GLY A 78 -38.25 -9.26 -46.52
C GLY A 78 -39.25 -10.19 -45.83
N ASN A 79 -40.18 -9.68 -45.01
CA ASN A 79 -41.28 -10.48 -44.50
C ASN A 79 -42.21 -10.92 -45.66
N LYS A 80 -42.25 -12.23 -45.93
CA LYS A 80 -43.13 -12.86 -46.93
C LYS A 80 -44.15 -13.81 -46.30
N LYS A 81 -44.13 -14.00 -44.98
CA LYS A 81 -44.83 -15.12 -44.32
C LYS A 81 -45.68 -14.73 -43.11
N PHE A 82 -45.39 -13.62 -42.43
CA PHE A 82 -46.07 -13.25 -41.19
C PHE A 82 -46.97 -12.03 -41.39
N VAL A 83 -48.13 -12.00 -40.74
CA VAL A 83 -49.07 -10.88 -40.72
C VAL A 83 -49.09 -10.26 -39.32
N GLU A 84 -49.57 -9.02 -39.20
CA GLU A 84 -49.74 -8.34 -37.91
C GLU A 84 -50.62 -9.18 -36.96
N GLY A 85 -50.07 -9.55 -35.80
CA GLY A 85 -50.73 -10.41 -34.80
C GLY A 85 -50.13 -11.83 -34.68
N ASP A 86 -49.25 -12.25 -35.60
CA ASP A 86 -48.59 -13.55 -35.52
C ASP A 86 -47.49 -13.59 -34.43
N TRP A 87 -47.41 -14.71 -33.71
CA TRP A 87 -46.37 -14.95 -32.71
C TRP A 87 -45.09 -15.43 -33.38
N LEU A 88 -44.04 -14.61 -33.37
CA LEU A 88 -42.70 -15.07 -33.76
C LEU A 88 -42.12 -15.97 -32.67
N GLN A 89 -41.72 -17.18 -33.03
CA GLN A 89 -41.02 -18.08 -32.11
C GLN A 89 -39.70 -17.41 -31.71
N ARG A 90 -39.51 -17.12 -30.41
CA ARG A 90 -38.23 -16.61 -29.92
C ARG A 90 -37.14 -17.59 -30.35
N PRO A 91 -36.05 -17.13 -30.99
CA PRO A 91 -34.95 -18.03 -31.30
C PRO A 91 -34.50 -18.69 -30.00
N ASN A 92 -34.48 -20.02 -29.97
CA ASN A 92 -34.03 -20.78 -28.81
C ASN A 92 -32.62 -20.32 -28.45
N GLN A 93 -32.51 -19.56 -27.37
CA GLN A 93 -31.24 -19.12 -26.82
C GLN A 93 -30.61 -20.32 -26.10
N GLY A 94 -29.98 -21.18 -26.90
CA GLY A 94 -29.32 -22.41 -26.46
C GLY A 94 -28.51 -23.08 -27.57
N GLY A 95 -28.22 -22.35 -28.65
CA GLY A 95 -27.37 -22.83 -29.73
C GLY A 95 -26.50 -21.68 -30.20
N ALA A 96 -25.27 -21.65 -29.70
CA ALA A 96 -24.18 -20.93 -30.35
C ALA A 96 -24.04 -21.49 -31.77
N LYS A 97 -24.74 -20.86 -32.72
CA LYS A 97 -24.43 -21.05 -34.14
C LYS A 97 -23.08 -20.36 -34.31
N GLY A 98 -22.04 -21.18 -34.41
CA GLY A 98 -20.67 -20.75 -34.66
C GLY A 98 -20.67 -19.69 -35.75
N SER A 99 -20.42 -18.45 -35.32
CA SER A 99 -19.65 -17.50 -36.11
C SER A 99 -18.44 -18.28 -36.63
N GLY A 100 -18.27 -18.26 -37.95
CA GLY A 100 -17.31 -19.11 -38.64
C GLY A 100 -15.94 -19.11 -37.97
N ALA A 101 -15.28 -20.26 -38.11
CA ALA A 101 -13.84 -20.39 -37.97
C ALA A 101 -13.18 -19.35 -38.90
N GLY A 102 -13.00 -18.14 -38.39
CA GLY A 102 -11.82 -17.38 -38.70
C GLY A 102 -10.69 -18.04 -37.93
N GLU A 103 -9.65 -18.45 -38.64
CA GLU A 103 -8.31 -18.59 -38.09
C GLU A 103 -7.97 -17.31 -37.33
N GLY A 104 -8.28 -17.31 -36.05
CA GLY A 104 -7.88 -16.34 -35.06
C GLY A 104 -7.50 -17.20 -33.88
N ASP A 105 -6.21 -17.47 -33.82
CA ASP A 105 -5.55 -18.18 -32.73
C ASP A 105 -6.20 -17.77 -31.40
N SER A 106 -6.69 -18.74 -30.63
CA SER A 106 -7.23 -18.49 -29.29
C SER A 106 -6.08 -18.21 -28.31
N GLU A 107 -5.22 -17.27 -28.66
CA GLU A 107 -4.22 -16.67 -27.80
C GLU A 107 -4.77 -15.33 -27.33
N ASP A 108 -5.38 -15.28 -26.15
CA ASP A 108 -5.51 -13.98 -25.48
C ASP A 108 -5.35 -14.12 -23.96
N ALA A 109 -4.52 -15.08 -23.53
CA ALA A 109 -3.98 -14.99 -22.17
C ALA A 109 -3.16 -13.69 -22.08
N PHE A 110 -3.52 -12.81 -21.15
CA PHE A 110 -2.83 -11.52 -21.04
C PHE A 110 -1.38 -11.77 -20.60
N ARG A 111 -0.42 -11.48 -21.49
CA ARG A 111 1.00 -11.48 -21.16
C ARG A 111 1.41 -10.10 -20.68
N PHE A 112 1.76 -10.00 -19.40
CA PHE A 112 2.33 -8.79 -18.83
C PHE A 112 3.85 -8.92 -18.82
N VAL A 113 4.53 -8.05 -19.57
CA VAL A 113 5.99 -7.88 -19.45
C VAL A 113 6.23 -6.92 -18.29
N LEU A 114 6.71 -7.43 -17.17
CA LEU A 114 7.07 -6.61 -16.01
C LEU A 114 8.56 -6.33 -16.02
N SER A 115 8.94 -5.08 -15.78
CA SER A 115 10.34 -4.76 -15.49
C SER A 115 10.77 -5.42 -14.17
N ARG A 116 12.08 -5.63 -13.99
CA ARG A 116 12.68 -6.09 -12.72
C ARG A 116 12.13 -5.29 -11.54
N GLU A 117 12.08 -3.97 -11.70
CA GLU A 117 11.63 -3.08 -10.65
C GLU A 117 10.16 -3.31 -10.32
N GLU A 118 9.28 -3.32 -11.31
CA GLU A 118 7.84 -3.52 -11.08
C GLU A 118 7.53 -4.90 -10.48
N PHE A 119 8.24 -5.94 -10.91
CA PHE A 119 8.08 -7.28 -10.35
C PHE A 119 8.38 -7.28 -8.85
N VAL A 120 9.53 -6.74 -8.46
CA VAL A 120 9.94 -6.66 -7.05
C VAL A 120 8.99 -5.77 -6.24
N ASP A 121 8.53 -4.64 -6.78
CA ASP A 121 7.55 -3.78 -6.08
C ASP A 121 6.23 -4.51 -5.82
N LEU A 122 5.70 -5.21 -6.83
CA LEU A 122 4.45 -5.97 -6.69
C LEU A 122 4.59 -7.12 -5.71
N PHE A 123 5.76 -7.76 -5.73
CA PHE A 123 6.12 -8.85 -4.83
C PHE A 123 6.24 -8.37 -3.37
N LEU A 124 6.77 -7.17 -3.13
CA LEU A 124 6.97 -6.62 -1.79
C LEU A 124 5.79 -5.80 -1.24
N ASP A 125 4.76 -5.48 -2.04
CA ASP A 125 3.63 -4.60 -1.66
C ASP A 125 2.86 -5.11 -0.41
N ASP A 126 2.81 -6.43 -0.22
CA ASP A 126 2.09 -7.10 0.88
C ASP A 126 2.95 -7.32 2.14
N LEU A 127 4.22 -6.91 2.12
CA LEU A 127 5.17 -7.13 3.21
C LEU A 127 5.40 -5.83 3.99
N GLU A 128 5.37 -5.92 5.31
CA GLU A 128 5.64 -4.81 6.21
C GLU A 128 6.36 -5.32 7.47
N LEU A 129 7.26 -4.52 8.02
CA LEU A 129 7.84 -4.76 9.35
C LEU A 129 6.73 -4.78 10.40
N PRO A 130 6.60 -5.88 11.18
CA PRO A 130 5.61 -5.97 12.24
C PRO A 130 5.77 -4.86 13.28
N ASP A 131 4.65 -4.37 13.80
CA ASP A 131 4.60 -3.46 14.96
C ASP A 131 5.55 -2.25 14.89
N LEU A 132 5.69 -1.67 13.69
CA LEU A 132 6.46 -0.43 13.47
C LEU A 132 5.81 0.74 14.21
N ALA A 133 6.25 0.97 15.45
CA ALA A 133 5.74 2.01 16.31
C ALA A 133 6.35 3.36 15.91
N LYS A 134 5.50 4.39 15.77
CA LYS A 134 5.93 5.77 15.54
C LYS A 134 6.49 6.34 16.84
N ARG A 135 7.71 5.95 17.21
CA ARG A 135 8.34 6.45 18.44
C ARG A 135 9.32 7.56 18.09
N LYS A 136 8.87 8.77 18.47
CA LYS A 136 9.55 10.07 18.53
C LYS A 136 10.16 10.64 17.25
N LEU A 137 10.31 11.96 17.32
CA LEU A 137 10.83 12.86 16.30
C LEU A 137 12.35 12.67 16.22
N ALA A 138 12.80 11.67 15.48
CA ALA A 138 14.14 11.74 14.93
C ALA A 138 14.16 12.72 13.75
N GLU A 139 15.30 13.39 13.56
CA GLU A 139 15.46 14.63 12.80
C GLU A 139 14.61 14.76 11.52
N THR A 140 14.00 15.94 11.44
CA THR A 140 12.91 16.34 10.55
C THR A 140 13.30 16.31 9.08
N GLU A 141 12.85 15.30 8.33
CA GLU A 141 12.82 15.36 6.85
C GLU A 141 11.40 15.32 6.26
N SER A 142 10.39 14.88 7.02
CA SER A 142 9.02 14.80 6.50
C SER A 142 8.12 15.88 7.11
N GLU A 143 8.02 17.00 6.41
CA GLU A 143 7.03 18.02 6.72
C GLU A 143 5.65 17.58 6.22
N GLY A 144 4.70 17.45 7.14
CA GLY A 144 3.31 17.23 6.82
C GLY A 144 2.54 18.52 6.75
N ILE A 145 1.75 18.71 5.70
CA ILE A 145 0.81 19.82 5.67
C ILE A 145 -0.43 19.47 6.51
N ARG A 146 -0.71 20.26 7.55
CA ARG A 146 -1.95 20.19 8.34
C ARG A 146 -2.78 21.44 8.12
N ARG A 147 -4.09 21.27 8.05
CA ARG A 147 -5.02 22.41 7.99
C ARG A 147 -5.07 23.11 9.35
N ALA A 148 -4.62 24.36 9.40
CA ALA A 148 -4.53 25.20 10.58
C ALA A 148 -5.66 26.24 10.70
N GLY A 149 -6.69 26.12 9.84
CA GLY A 149 -7.87 26.98 9.88
C GLY A 149 -7.99 27.87 8.64
N TYR A 150 -8.20 29.17 8.86
CA TYR A 150 -8.46 30.13 7.80
C TYR A 150 -7.71 31.44 8.01
N ALA A 151 -7.23 32.02 6.91
CA ALA A 151 -6.58 33.33 6.87
C ALA A 151 -7.39 34.33 6.02
N THR A 152 -7.14 35.61 6.22
CA THR A 152 -7.73 36.72 5.43
C THR A 152 -7.03 36.90 4.08
N SER A 153 -5.77 36.50 3.97
CA SER A 153 -4.96 36.52 2.75
C SER A 153 -4.35 35.15 2.46
N GLY A 154 -4.05 34.88 1.19
CA GLY A 154 -3.45 33.61 0.76
C GLY A 154 -3.50 33.40 -0.76
N SER A 155 -3.00 32.25 -1.21
CA SER A 155 -3.06 31.87 -2.63
C SER A 155 -4.52 31.64 -3.08
N PRO A 156 -4.94 32.12 -4.26
CA PRO A 156 -6.28 31.91 -4.81
C PRO A 156 -6.74 30.43 -4.83
N ALA A 157 -5.81 29.49 -5.00
CA ALA A 157 -6.11 28.06 -4.96
C ALA A 157 -6.67 27.59 -3.60
N ASN A 158 -6.32 28.29 -2.52
CA ASN A 158 -6.75 27.95 -1.17
C ASN A 158 -8.05 28.64 -0.74
N ILE A 159 -8.74 29.40 -1.61
CA ILE A 159 -9.98 30.11 -1.25
C ILE A 159 -11.05 29.13 -0.76
N SER A 160 -11.62 29.43 0.40
CA SER A 160 -12.74 28.71 0.97
C SER A 160 -14.06 29.35 0.53
N ILE A 161 -14.59 28.91 -0.61
CA ILE A 161 -15.83 29.42 -1.21
C ILE A 161 -16.98 29.47 -0.20
N SER A 162 -17.25 28.36 0.52
CA SER A 162 -18.35 28.30 1.48
C SER A 162 -18.26 29.36 2.57
N ARG A 163 -17.08 29.53 3.16
CA ARG A 163 -16.85 30.51 4.23
C ARG A 163 -16.85 31.96 3.71
N THR A 164 -16.29 32.20 2.52
CA THR A 164 -16.34 33.51 1.85
C THR A 164 -17.79 33.92 1.58
N VAL A 165 -18.59 33.03 0.99
CA VAL A 165 -20.01 33.29 0.69
C VAL A 165 -20.82 33.51 1.97
N SER A 166 -20.56 32.74 3.02
CA SER A 166 -21.21 32.91 4.31
C SER A 166 -20.92 34.26 4.95
N ARG A 167 -19.66 34.74 4.93
CA ARG A 167 -19.30 36.08 5.43
C ARG A 167 -19.91 37.19 4.58
N ALA A 168 -19.88 37.04 3.25
CA ALA A 168 -20.51 37.98 2.34
C ALA A 168 -22.03 38.07 2.55
N LEU A 169 -22.70 36.95 2.85
CA LEU A 169 -24.11 36.97 3.23
C LEU A 169 -24.34 37.71 4.55
N ALA A 170 -23.57 37.39 5.60
CA ALA A 170 -23.68 38.05 6.90
C ALA A 170 -23.49 39.57 6.81
N ARG A 171 -22.49 40.02 6.03
CA ARG A 171 -22.25 41.45 5.77
C ARG A 171 -23.42 42.11 5.04
N ARG A 172 -23.98 41.45 4.02
CA ARG A 172 -25.15 41.96 3.27
C ARG A 172 -26.39 42.09 4.16
N VAL A 173 -26.62 41.12 5.05
CA VAL A 173 -27.70 41.19 6.03
C VAL A 173 -27.48 42.34 7.01
N ALA A 174 -26.27 42.49 7.57
CA ALA A 174 -25.94 43.56 8.49
C ALA A 174 -26.08 44.96 7.87
N LEU A 175 -25.64 45.14 6.62
CA LEU A 175 -25.77 46.40 5.88
C LEU A 175 -27.17 46.62 5.27
N ARG A 176 -28.11 45.70 5.51
CA ARG A 176 -29.46 45.70 4.95
C ARG A 176 -29.46 45.95 3.44
N ARG A 177 -28.68 45.14 2.71
CA ARG A 177 -28.70 45.18 1.24
C ARG A 177 -30.10 44.79 0.77
N PRO A 178 -30.75 45.59 -0.10
CA PRO A 178 -32.06 45.25 -0.65
C PRO A 178 -32.01 43.90 -1.37
N ARG A 179 -33.06 43.09 -1.22
CA ARG A 179 -33.17 41.83 -1.96
C ARG A 179 -33.50 42.12 -3.43
N LYS A 180 -33.15 41.19 -4.32
CA LYS A 180 -33.49 41.32 -5.74
C LYS A 180 -35.01 41.30 -5.90
N ASP A 181 -35.66 40.38 -5.20
CA ASP A 181 -37.11 40.20 -5.20
C ASP A 181 -37.85 41.48 -4.76
N GLU A 182 -37.36 42.18 -3.73
CA GLU A 182 -37.94 43.46 -3.26
C GLU A 182 -37.85 44.57 -4.33
N ILE A 183 -36.75 44.59 -5.10
CA ILE A 183 -36.61 45.56 -6.20
C ILE A 183 -37.53 45.17 -7.36
N GLU A 184 -37.63 43.89 -7.69
CA GLU A 184 -38.50 43.40 -8.76
C GLU A 184 -39.98 43.63 -8.44
N THR A 185 -40.42 43.47 -7.19
CA THR A 185 -41.80 43.79 -6.77
C THR A 185 -42.09 45.27 -6.90
N LEU A 186 -41.16 46.14 -6.50
CA LEU A 186 -41.32 47.59 -6.63
C LEU A 186 -41.27 48.06 -8.09
N GLU A 187 -40.50 47.40 -8.94
CA GLU A 187 -40.51 47.64 -10.40
C GLU A 187 -41.85 47.25 -11.02
N ALA A 188 -42.45 46.13 -10.58
CA ALA A 188 -43.78 45.71 -11.02
C ALA A 188 -44.88 46.66 -10.52
N GLU A 189 -44.85 47.03 -9.23
CA GLU A 189 -45.78 48.02 -8.65
C GLU A 189 -45.69 49.37 -9.37
N LEU A 190 -44.49 49.81 -9.75
CA LEU A 190 -44.30 51.03 -10.53
C LEU A 190 -44.89 50.93 -11.94
N ALA A 191 -44.87 49.75 -12.55
CA ALA A 191 -45.42 49.52 -13.89
C ALA A 191 -46.96 49.52 -13.91
N GLU A 192 -47.60 49.11 -12.81
CA GLU A 192 -49.06 49.04 -12.66
C GLU A 192 -49.68 50.29 -12.02
N CYS A 193 -48.87 51.25 -11.54
CA CYS A 193 -49.37 52.42 -10.81
C CYS A 193 -49.75 53.58 -11.76
N ASP A 194 -51.04 53.91 -11.82
CA ASP A 194 -51.59 55.02 -12.61
C ASP A 194 -51.57 56.38 -11.89
N ASP A 195 -51.36 56.40 -10.56
CA ASP A 195 -51.35 57.62 -9.75
C ASP A 195 -49.98 58.33 -9.84
N GLU A 196 -49.98 59.55 -10.38
CA GLU A 196 -48.76 60.35 -10.63
C GLU A 196 -47.97 60.63 -9.35
N THR A 197 -48.65 60.86 -8.23
CA THR A 197 -48.00 61.16 -6.94
C THR A 197 -47.28 59.92 -6.42
N ARG A 198 -47.98 58.78 -6.39
CA ARG A 198 -47.43 57.51 -5.91
C ARG A 198 -46.30 56.98 -6.80
N ARG A 199 -46.39 57.21 -8.11
CA ARG A 199 -45.33 56.88 -9.08
C ARG A 199 -44.02 57.60 -8.78
N THR A 200 -44.07 58.88 -8.41
CA THR A 200 -42.86 59.65 -8.06
C THR A 200 -42.21 59.16 -6.77
N GLU A 201 -43.01 58.78 -5.76
CA GLU A 201 -42.51 58.19 -4.51
C GLU A 201 -41.82 56.84 -4.75
N LEU A 202 -42.44 55.98 -5.55
CA LEU A 202 -41.89 54.67 -5.91
C LEU A 202 -40.58 54.81 -6.68
N LEU A 203 -40.50 55.75 -7.63
CA LEU A 203 -39.25 56.04 -8.36
C LEU A 203 -38.12 56.45 -7.41
N ALA A 204 -38.38 57.39 -6.49
CA ALA A 204 -37.38 57.87 -5.54
C ALA A 204 -36.89 56.74 -4.60
N LEU A 205 -37.81 55.89 -4.13
CA LEU A 205 -37.49 54.75 -3.28
C LEU A 205 -36.65 53.70 -4.04
N LEU A 206 -37.01 53.44 -5.29
CA LEU A 206 -36.34 52.48 -6.17
C LEU A 206 -34.93 52.94 -6.54
N GLU A 207 -34.74 54.24 -6.82
CA GLU A 207 -33.40 54.83 -6.98
C GLU A 207 -32.56 54.69 -5.71
N ALA A 208 -33.13 54.96 -4.53
CA ALA A 208 -32.42 54.80 -3.26
C ALA A 208 -32.02 53.34 -3.00
N LEU A 209 -32.90 52.38 -3.27
CA LEU A 209 -32.60 50.95 -3.13
C LEU A 209 -31.55 50.48 -4.16
N LYS A 210 -31.65 50.91 -5.42
CA LYS A 210 -30.65 50.60 -6.46
C LYS A 210 -29.29 51.19 -6.13
N ALA A 211 -29.23 52.43 -5.65
CA ALA A 211 -28.01 53.07 -5.19
C ALA A 211 -27.38 52.31 -4.02
N LYS A 212 -28.20 51.88 -3.04
CA LYS A 212 -27.75 51.06 -1.90
C LYS A 212 -27.25 49.68 -2.33
N ALA A 213 -27.93 49.03 -3.27
CA ALA A 213 -27.52 47.74 -3.82
C ALA A 213 -26.20 47.83 -4.60
N LYS A 214 -25.97 48.93 -5.33
CA LYS A 214 -24.72 49.20 -6.04
C LYS A 214 -23.55 49.46 -5.09
N ARG A 215 -23.80 50.14 -3.95
CA ARG A 215 -22.76 50.44 -2.94
C ARG A 215 -22.30 49.19 -2.17
N ILE A 216 -23.15 48.18 -2.05
CA ILE A 216 -22.85 46.96 -1.28
C ILE A 216 -22.54 45.81 -2.26
N PRO A 217 -21.26 45.54 -2.58
CA PRO A 217 -20.89 44.49 -3.52
C PRO A 217 -21.30 43.10 -3.03
N PHE A 218 -21.46 42.15 -3.96
CA PHE A 218 -21.86 40.78 -3.64
C PHE A 218 -20.79 40.05 -2.83
N ILE A 219 -19.52 40.17 -3.24
CA ILE A 219 -18.34 39.73 -2.49
C ILE A 219 -17.42 40.94 -2.36
N ASP A 220 -16.94 41.18 -1.16
CA ASP A 220 -15.93 42.18 -0.85
C ASP A 220 -14.60 41.48 -0.52
N PRO A 221 -13.42 42.04 -0.86
CA PRO A 221 -12.13 41.50 -0.43
C PRO A 221 -12.07 41.13 1.07
N ILE A 222 -12.77 41.86 1.93
CA ILE A 222 -12.81 41.57 3.37
C ILE A 222 -13.56 40.27 3.72
N ASP A 223 -14.43 39.79 2.82
CA ASP A 223 -15.21 38.56 2.99
C ASP A 223 -14.36 37.32 2.65
N ILE A 224 -13.31 37.48 1.84
CA ILE A 224 -12.51 36.37 1.31
C ILE A 224 -11.76 35.68 2.44
N ARG A 225 -11.90 34.35 2.52
CA ARG A 225 -11.13 33.52 3.45
C ARG A 225 -10.39 32.43 2.71
N TYR A 226 -9.12 32.29 3.04
CA TYR A 226 -8.22 31.27 2.50
C TYR A 226 -8.06 30.16 3.52
N ARG A 227 -8.01 28.91 3.08
CA ARG A 227 -7.62 27.78 3.93
C ARG A 227 -6.15 27.96 4.29
N ARG A 228 -5.87 28.00 5.59
CA ARG A 228 -4.51 28.07 6.11
C ARG A 228 -3.98 26.66 6.32
N PHE A 229 -2.80 26.43 5.81
CA PHE A 229 -2.05 25.20 5.95
C PHE A 229 -0.75 25.53 6.68
N GLU A 230 -0.43 24.74 7.70
CA GLU A 230 0.84 24.83 8.42
C GLU A 230 1.63 23.55 8.20
N THR A 231 2.94 23.70 8.07
CA THR A 231 3.87 22.59 8.08
C THR A 231 4.03 22.12 9.51
N VAL A 232 3.74 20.84 9.73
CA VAL A 232 3.89 20.19 11.04
C VAL A 232 4.85 19.03 10.82
N PRO A 233 5.90 18.90 11.65
CA PRO A 233 6.80 17.77 11.54
C PRO A 233 6.00 16.48 11.74
N LYS A 234 6.06 15.56 10.78
CA LYS A 234 5.49 14.22 10.95
C LYS A 234 6.56 13.32 11.56
N PRO A 235 6.23 12.59 12.65
CA PRO A 235 7.17 11.62 13.21
C PRO A 235 7.44 10.54 12.16
N VAL A 236 8.71 10.42 11.79
CA VAL A 236 9.20 9.34 10.92
C VAL A 236 9.58 8.18 11.83
N ALA A 237 9.04 7.00 11.56
CA ALA A 237 9.49 5.80 12.26
C ALA A 237 10.86 5.42 11.72
N GLN A 238 11.87 5.49 12.58
CA GLN A 238 13.19 4.92 12.31
C GLN A 238 13.21 3.48 12.83
N ALA A 239 13.92 2.62 12.12
CA ALA A 239 14.10 1.24 12.52
C ALA A 239 15.50 0.74 12.18
N VAL A 240 16.00 -0.18 12.98
CA VAL A 240 17.25 -0.90 12.74
C VAL A 240 16.93 -2.39 12.61
N MET A 241 17.49 -3.03 11.57
CA MET A 241 17.43 -4.48 11.38
C MET A 241 18.82 -5.06 11.63
N PHE A 242 18.90 -5.96 12.61
CA PHE A 242 20.08 -6.77 12.87
C PHE A 242 19.98 -8.10 12.11
N CYS A 243 20.96 -8.37 11.25
CA CYS A 243 21.08 -9.61 10.51
C CYS A 243 22.18 -10.47 11.15
N LEU A 244 21.81 -11.57 11.80
CA LEU A 244 22.71 -12.47 12.53
C LEU A 244 22.93 -13.75 11.72
N MET A 245 24.03 -13.84 10.98
CA MET A 245 24.35 -15.03 10.18
C MET A 245 25.33 -15.93 10.91
N ASP A 246 24.99 -17.20 11.00
CA ASP A 246 25.92 -18.26 11.37
C ASP A 246 26.82 -18.62 10.19
N VAL A 247 28.13 -18.54 10.40
CA VAL A 247 29.15 -18.87 9.39
C VAL A 247 30.10 -19.96 9.91
N SER A 248 29.65 -20.72 10.91
CA SER A 248 30.38 -21.83 11.50
C SER A 248 30.68 -22.98 10.52
N GLY A 249 31.42 -23.96 11.01
CA GLY A 249 31.76 -25.18 10.27
C GLY A 249 30.61 -26.18 10.14
N SER A 250 29.56 -26.11 10.96
CA SER A 250 28.39 -27.00 10.89
C SER A 250 27.47 -26.66 9.70
N MET A 251 27.48 -25.39 9.28
CA MET A 251 26.77 -24.89 8.11
C MET A 251 27.37 -25.43 6.79
N SER A 252 26.63 -26.28 6.07
CA SER A 252 27.01 -26.71 4.71
C SER A 252 26.92 -25.57 3.68
N GLU A 253 27.55 -25.72 2.50
CA GLU A 253 27.47 -24.69 1.45
C GLU A 253 26.03 -24.42 1.01
N HIS A 254 25.18 -25.45 0.99
CA HIS A 254 23.76 -25.34 0.68
C HIS A 254 23.02 -24.50 1.72
N MET A 255 23.24 -24.78 3.01
CA MET A 255 22.67 -24.00 4.12
C MET A 255 23.11 -22.54 4.07
N LYS A 256 24.40 -22.29 3.77
CA LYS A 256 24.94 -20.92 3.58
C LYS A 256 24.27 -20.22 2.40
N ASP A 257 24.03 -20.90 1.27
CA ASP A 257 23.30 -20.34 0.12
C ASP A 257 21.85 -19.96 0.50
N LEU A 258 21.14 -20.81 1.23
CA LEU A 258 19.77 -20.54 1.71
C LEU A 258 19.74 -19.29 2.62
N ALA A 259 20.64 -19.22 3.61
CA ALA A 259 20.74 -18.10 4.53
C ALA A 259 21.07 -16.79 3.78
N LYS A 260 22.05 -16.81 2.87
CA LYS A 260 22.42 -15.65 2.04
C LYS A 260 21.24 -15.16 1.21
N ARG A 261 20.50 -16.07 0.56
CA ARG A 261 19.30 -15.73 -0.22
C ARG A 261 18.22 -15.07 0.63
N PHE A 262 17.97 -15.58 1.83
CA PHE A 262 17.04 -14.96 2.77
C PHE A 262 17.46 -13.52 3.12
N TYR A 263 18.73 -13.30 3.47
CA TYR A 263 19.23 -11.97 3.81
C TYR A 263 19.30 -11.01 2.63
N MET A 264 19.60 -11.48 1.42
CA MET A 264 19.51 -10.65 0.21
C MET A 264 18.07 -10.19 -0.02
N LEU A 265 17.09 -11.08 0.14
CA LEU A 265 15.67 -10.72 0.01
C LEU A 265 15.26 -9.69 1.08
N LEU A 266 15.71 -9.90 2.32
CA LEU A 266 15.50 -8.97 3.43
C LEU A 266 16.12 -7.59 3.14
N TYR A 267 17.33 -7.56 2.63
CA TYR A 267 18.03 -6.32 2.27
C TYR A 267 17.27 -5.54 1.19
N VAL A 268 16.90 -6.21 0.09
CA VAL A 268 16.11 -5.61 -0.99
C VAL A 268 14.78 -5.11 -0.48
N PHE A 269 14.10 -5.90 0.37
CA PHE A 269 12.84 -5.50 1.00
C PHE A 269 12.99 -4.21 1.81
N LEU A 270 13.98 -4.14 2.69
CA LEU A 270 14.16 -3.01 3.59
C LEU A 270 14.55 -1.74 2.85
N LYS A 271 15.58 -1.80 1.98
CA LYS A 271 16.05 -0.65 1.20
C LYS A 271 14.97 -0.06 0.30
N ARG A 272 14.08 -0.91 -0.21
CA ARG A 272 13.05 -0.50 -1.17
C ARG A 272 11.79 0.02 -0.49
N ARG A 273 11.37 -0.61 0.61
CA ARG A 273 10.12 -0.27 1.30
C ARG A 273 10.27 0.86 2.32
N TYR A 274 11.46 1.02 2.88
CA TYR A 274 11.73 1.96 3.96
C TYR A 274 12.95 2.85 3.66
N LYS A 275 12.77 4.16 3.83
CA LYS A 275 13.85 5.14 3.62
C LYS A 275 14.77 5.28 4.83
N HIS A 276 14.22 5.10 6.03
CA HIS A 276 14.91 5.34 7.30
C HIS A 276 15.06 4.02 8.08
N VAL A 277 15.69 3.05 7.42
CA VAL A 277 16.09 1.79 8.04
C VAL A 277 17.59 1.63 7.96
N GLU A 278 18.21 1.39 9.11
CA GLU A 278 19.61 1.00 9.20
C GLU A 278 19.70 -0.53 9.26
N ILE A 279 20.68 -1.10 8.57
CA ILE A 279 20.88 -2.55 8.51
C ILE A 279 22.27 -2.82 9.08
N VAL A 280 22.33 -3.64 10.12
CA VAL A 280 23.57 -4.03 10.79
C VAL A 280 23.79 -5.50 10.55
N PHE A 281 24.93 -5.85 9.98
CA PHE A 281 25.31 -7.22 9.69
C PHE A 281 26.26 -7.74 10.76
N ILE A 282 25.88 -8.84 11.40
CA ILE A 282 26.71 -9.54 12.39
C ILE A 282 26.88 -10.96 11.92
N ARG A 283 28.13 -11.38 11.74
CA ARG A 283 28.46 -12.79 11.51
C ARG A 283 29.02 -13.37 12.81
N HIS A 284 28.77 -14.65 13.04
CA HIS A 284 29.29 -15.32 14.22
C HIS A 284 29.77 -16.73 13.95
N THR A 285 30.81 -17.08 14.71
CA THR A 285 31.35 -18.42 14.91
C THR A 285 31.50 -18.64 16.42
N ASP A 286 32.73 -18.90 16.88
CA ASP A 286 33.18 -18.77 18.26
C ASP A 286 33.24 -17.31 18.73
N ARG A 287 33.33 -16.36 17.79
CA ARG A 287 33.29 -14.92 18.03
C ARG A 287 32.32 -14.25 17.08
N ALA A 288 31.73 -13.15 17.52
CA ALA A 288 30.86 -12.32 16.71
C ALA A 288 31.54 -11.00 16.36
N GLU A 289 31.32 -10.55 15.13
CA GLU A 289 31.81 -9.27 14.65
C GLU A 289 30.78 -8.59 13.74
N GLU A 290 30.75 -7.27 13.82
CA GLU A 290 30.02 -6.42 12.89
C GLU A 290 30.81 -6.29 11.60
N VAL A 291 30.17 -6.55 10.46
CA VAL A 291 30.80 -6.55 9.15
C VAL A 291 30.02 -5.70 8.16
N ASP A 292 30.65 -5.38 7.03
CA ASP A 292 29.98 -4.72 5.93
C ASP A 292 29.17 -5.71 5.07
N GLU A 293 28.40 -5.16 4.13
CA GLU A 293 27.54 -5.93 3.24
C GLU A 293 28.33 -6.98 2.43
N ASP A 294 29.48 -6.58 1.86
CA ASP A 294 30.27 -7.48 1.00
C ASP A 294 30.87 -8.64 1.80
N THR A 295 31.44 -8.35 2.97
CA THR A 295 32.02 -9.35 3.87
C THR A 295 30.96 -10.28 4.43
N PHE A 296 29.74 -9.80 4.68
CA PHE A 296 28.62 -10.63 5.14
C PHE A 296 28.22 -11.69 4.11
N PHE A 297 28.16 -11.34 2.82
CA PHE A 297 27.71 -12.26 1.77
C PHE A 297 28.84 -13.11 1.16
N HIS A 298 30.06 -12.60 1.08
CA HIS A 298 31.17 -13.24 0.37
C HIS A 298 32.32 -13.68 1.28
N GLY A 299 32.37 -13.20 2.53
CA GLY A 299 33.47 -13.47 3.44
C GLY A 299 33.59 -14.95 3.82
N PRO A 300 34.79 -15.56 3.72
CA PRO A 300 35.04 -16.89 4.25
C PRO A 300 35.12 -16.82 5.77
N ALA A 301 34.48 -17.78 6.44
CA ALA A 301 34.59 -17.98 7.88
C ALA A 301 34.36 -19.46 8.20
N SER A 302 35.07 -19.93 9.22
CA SER A 302 35.03 -21.31 9.71
C SER A 302 35.42 -21.29 11.19
N GLY A 303 34.68 -22.00 12.02
CA GLY A 303 34.86 -22.01 13.48
C GLY A 303 33.73 -22.78 14.16
N GLY A 304 33.74 -22.79 15.50
CA GLY A 304 32.64 -23.33 16.28
C GLY A 304 31.39 -22.45 16.23
N THR A 305 30.32 -22.90 16.89
CA THR A 305 29.02 -22.20 16.88
C THR A 305 28.69 -21.74 18.31
N LEU A 306 28.90 -20.44 18.57
CA LEU A 306 28.54 -19.78 19.83
C LEU A 306 27.54 -18.65 19.57
N VAL A 307 26.25 -18.95 19.73
CA VAL A 307 25.16 -17.98 19.46
C VAL A 307 25.15 -16.83 20.47
N SER A 308 25.57 -17.06 21.72
CA SER A 308 25.65 -15.97 22.70
C SER A 308 26.57 -14.84 22.25
N SER A 309 27.66 -15.14 21.50
CA SER A 309 28.56 -14.12 20.95
C SER A 309 27.80 -13.16 20.03
N ALA A 310 26.96 -13.74 19.15
CA ALA A 310 25.80 -13.15 18.47
C ALA A 310 25.12 -12.01 19.22
N LEU A 311 24.48 -12.45 20.30
CA LEU A 311 23.54 -11.66 21.08
C LEU A 311 24.25 -10.62 21.95
N VAL A 312 25.46 -10.92 22.43
CA VAL A 312 26.29 -9.96 23.14
C VAL A 312 26.67 -8.80 22.22
N ALA A 313 27.21 -9.11 21.02
CA ALA A 313 27.57 -8.08 20.04
C ALA A 313 26.35 -7.22 19.65
N MET A 314 25.19 -7.86 19.40
CA MET A 314 23.94 -7.16 19.13
C MET A 314 23.55 -6.22 20.29
N ASN A 315 23.54 -6.72 21.54
CA ASN A 315 23.18 -5.91 22.70
C ASN A 315 24.14 -4.72 22.89
N ASP A 316 25.43 -4.90 22.63
CA ASP A 316 26.42 -3.83 22.74
C ASP A 316 26.22 -2.75 21.68
N ILE A 317 25.93 -3.14 20.43
CA ILE A 317 25.60 -2.20 19.35
C ILE A 317 24.30 -1.45 19.65
N VAL A 318 23.27 -2.16 20.14
CA VAL A 318 22.00 -1.53 20.57
C VAL A 318 22.25 -0.50 21.67
N ARG A 319 23.02 -0.83 22.70
CA ARG A 319 23.31 0.09 23.81
C ARG A 319 24.13 1.31 23.40
N THR A 320 25.04 1.16 22.46
CA THR A 320 25.95 2.23 22.03
C THR A 320 25.35 3.14 20.96
N ARG A 321 24.65 2.57 19.97
CA ARG A 321 24.15 3.30 18.79
C ARG A 321 22.63 3.48 18.74
N PHE A 322 21.86 2.50 19.22
CA PHE A 322 20.41 2.45 19.00
C PHE A 322 19.59 2.47 20.28
N ARG A 323 19.25 3.67 20.76
CA ARG A 323 18.41 3.81 21.94
C ARG A 323 17.00 3.25 21.67
N PRO A 324 16.50 2.28 22.46
CA PRO A 324 15.18 1.65 22.22
C PRO A 324 13.97 2.58 22.34
N ALA A 325 14.16 3.76 22.94
CA ALA A 325 13.13 4.79 23.03
C ALA A 325 12.93 5.53 21.70
N ASP A 326 13.98 5.58 20.87
CA ASP A 326 14.06 6.39 19.66
C ASP A 326 14.00 5.51 18.39
N TRP A 327 14.47 4.27 18.46
CA TRP A 327 14.53 3.32 17.33
C TRP A 327 13.62 2.11 17.54
N ASN A 328 13.02 1.63 16.44
CA ASN A 328 12.41 0.30 16.42
C ASN A 328 13.49 -0.74 16.07
N ILE A 329 13.65 -1.75 16.91
CA ILE A 329 14.73 -2.72 16.82
C ILE A 329 14.15 -4.06 16.37
N TYR A 330 14.69 -4.55 15.25
CA TYR A 330 14.34 -5.81 14.64
C TYR A 330 15.57 -6.69 14.56
N ALA A 331 15.39 -8.00 14.68
CA ALA A 331 16.45 -8.96 14.48
C ALA A 331 15.97 -10.12 13.61
N ALA A 332 16.86 -10.57 12.73
CA ALA A 332 16.70 -11.78 11.94
C ALA A 332 17.97 -12.63 12.12
N GLN A 333 17.81 -13.85 12.57
CA GLN A 333 18.89 -14.82 12.77
C GLN A 333 18.69 -16.00 11.82
N ALA A 334 19.78 -16.48 11.23
CA ALA A 334 19.82 -17.69 10.42
C ALA A 334 20.97 -18.60 10.88
N SER A 335 20.66 -19.85 11.19
CA SER A 335 21.60 -20.88 11.68
C SER A 335 21.07 -22.29 11.34
N ASP A 336 21.90 -23.34 11.47
CA ASP A 336 21.49 -24.75 11.35
C ASP A 336 20.82 -25.29 12.62
N GLY A 337 20.80 -24.49 13.69
CA GLY A 337 20.25 -24.91 14.98
C GLY A 337 21.26 -25.57 15.91
N ASP A 338 22.53 -25.69 15.49
CA ASP A 338 23.59 -26.20 16.36
C ASP A 338 24.09 -25.11 17.30
N ASN A 339 24.35 -25.49 18.56
CA ASN A 339 24.96 -24.60 19.54
C ASN A 339 25.70 -25.43 20.59
N MET A 340 26.79 -24.89 21.10
CA MET A 340 27.49 -25.54 22.21
C MET A 340 26.58 -25.66 23.43
N THR A 341 26.57 -26.83 24.07
CA THR A 341 25.73 -27.09 25.26
C THR A 341 26.04 -26.15 26.43
N SER A 342 27.30 -25.71 26.55
CA SER A 342 27.72 -24.70 27.54
C SER A 342 27.15 -23.31 27.26
N ASP A 343 26.75 -23.03 26.02
CA ASP A 343 26.28 -21.73 25.57
C ASP A 343 24.76 -21.57 25.70
N SER A 344 24.01 -22.66 25.50
CA SER A 344 22.54 -22.64 25.44
C SER A 344 21.89 -21.93 26.64
N GLY A 345 22.43 -22.12 27.84
CA GLY A 345 21.94 -21.44 29.06
C GLY A 345 22.13 -19.92 29.02
N LEU A 346 23.29 -19.46 28.53
CA LEU A 346 23.60 -18.03 28.38
C LEU A 346 22.77 -17.41 27.25
N THR A 347 22.60 -18.10 26.13
CA THR A 347 21.77 -17.65 25.00
C THR A 347 20.34 -17.35 25.46
N GLY A 348 19.73 -18.28 26.22
CA GLY A 348 18.37 -18.11 26.73
C GLY A 348 18.24 -16.90 27.66
N GLN A 349 19.18 -16.71 28.59
CA GLN A 349 19.18 -15.55 29.49
C GLN A 349 19.32 -14.23 28.73
N LEU A 350 20.23 -14.15 27.76
CA LEU A 350 20.42 -12.95 26.94
C LEU A 350 19.17 -12.60 26.13
N LEU A 351 18.53 -13.59 25.52
CA LEU A 351 17.29 -13.39 24.78
C LEU A 351 16.19 -12.83 25.68
N THR A 352 15.91 -13.48 26.80
CA THR A 352 14.82 -13.10 27.71
C THR A 352 15.07 -11.76 28.39
N ASP A 353 16.28 -11.51 28.86
CA ASP A 353 16.54 -10.35 29.72
C ASP A 353 16.97 -9.10 28.96
N LYS A 354 17.60 -9.25 27.79
CA LYS A 354 18.27 -8.13 27.08
C LYS A 354 17.72 -7.86 25.69
N ILE A 355 17.47 -8.90 24.89
CA ILE A 355 17.13 -8.72 23.46
C ILE A 355 15.62 -8.62 23.25
N LEU A 356 14.85 -9.65 23.62
CA LEU A 356 13.42 -9.73 23.35
C LEU A 356 12.59 -8.58 23.98
N PRO A 357 12.89 -8.07 25.19
CA PRO A 357 12.16 -6.92 25.75
C PRO A 357 12.35 -5.62 24.97
N VAL A 358 13.41 -5.55 24.17
CA VAL A 358 13.84 -4.35 23.45
C VAL A 358 13.47 -4.43 21.97
N CYS A 359 13.41 -5.65 21.42
CA CYS A 359 13.01 -5.91 20.05
C CYS A 359 11.48 -5.89 19.86
N GLN A 360 11.03 -5.28 18.76
CA GLN A 360 9.64 -5.32 18.32
C GLN A 360 9.30 -6.66 17.67
N PHE A 361 10.29 -7.27 17.00
CA PHE A 361 10.13 -8.54 16.33
C PHE A 361 11.50 -9.22 16.14
N PHE A 362 11.56 -10.50 16.49
CA PHE A 362 12.71 -11.36 16.29
C PHE A 362 12.31 -12.51 15.36
N ALA A 363 13.00 -12.66 14.24
CA ALA A 363 12.83 -13.76 13.30
C ALA A 363 13.99 -14.74 13.45
N TYR A 364 13.68 -16.01 13.68
CA TYR A 364 14.65 -17.09 13.66
C TYR A 364 14.36 -18.01 12.48
N LEU A 365 15.38 -18.22 11.65
CA LEU A 365 15.38 -19.10 10.49
C LEU A 365 16.35 -20.24 10.74
N GLU A 366 15.83 -21.45 10.82
CA GLU A 366 16.66 -22.66 10.86
C GLU A 366 16.81 -23.20 9.44
N VAL A 367 18.05 -23.33 8.97
CA VAL A 367 18.33 -23.90 7.63
C VAL A 367 18.78 -25.35 7.77
N GLY A 368 18.18 -26.23 6.96
CA GLY A 368 18.46 -27.65 6.97
C GLY A 368 18.88 -28.18 5.60
N GLU A 369 19.26 -29.46 5.57
CA GLU A 369 19.48 -30.18 4.31
C GLU A 369 18.19 -30.85 3.82
N ALA A 370 18.02 -30.87 2.49
CA ALA A 370 16.86 -31.44 1.82
C ALA A 370 16.69 -32.96 2.03
N ALA A 371 17.70 -33.68 2.53
CA ALA A 371 17.62 -35.14 2.70
C ALA A 371 16.81 -35.59 3.94
N ASN A 372 16.43 -34.68 4.84
CA ASN A 372 15.68 -35.01 6.06
C ASN A 372 14.16 -34.97 5.86
N TYR A 373 13.66 -35.56 4.76
CA TYR A 373 12.22 -35.73 4.47
C TYR A 373 11.55 -36.82 5.32
N THR A 374 11.86 -36.88 6.61
CA THR A 374 10.99 -37.51 7.59
C THR A 374 10.32 -36.41 8.40
N PHE A 375 9.05 -36.61 8.68
CA PHE A 375 8.08 -35.71 9.34
C PHE A 375 8.51 -35.13 10.71
N ASP A 376 9.73 -35.40 11.15
CA ASP A 376 10.41 -34.82 12.30
C ASP A 376 11.88 -34.51 11.90
N MET A 377 12.21 -33.26 11.61
CA MET A 377 13.56 -32.82 11.97
C MET A 377 13.65 -32.94 13.49
N PRO A 378 14.66 -33.62 14.07
CA PRO A 378 14.89 -33.53 15.49
C PRO A 378 14.97 -32.05 15.86
N ASP A 379 14.22 -31.64 16.87
CA ASP A 379 14.31 -30.25 17.32
C ASP A 379 15.74 -29.98 17.76
N SER A 380 16.37 -29.06 17.03
CA SER A 380 17.71 -28.61 17.33
C SER A 380 17.74 -28.00 18.74
N SER A 381 18.92 -27.97 19.35
CA SER A 381 19.07 -27.42 20.70
C SER A 381 18.56 -25.98 20.79
N LEU A 382 18.76 -25.20 19.72
CA LEU A 382 18.26 -23.84 19.59
C LEU A 382 16.76 -23.82 19.32
N TRP A 383 16.23 -24.70 18.48
CA TRP A 383 14.79 -24.75 18.19
C TRP A 383 13.97 -24.96 19.47
N THR A 384 14.31 -25.95 20.29
CA THR A 384 13.59 -26.21 21.55
C THR A 384 13.68 -25.03 22.52
N LEU A 385 14.83 -24.35 22.58
CA LEU A 385 15.03 -23.18 23.43
C LEU A 385 14.16 -22.00 22.99
N TYR A 386 14.14 -21.71 21.68
CA TYR A 386 13.39 -20.60 21.11
C TYR A 386 11.88 -20.90 21.14
N GLU A 387 11.47 -22.16 20.98
CA GLU A 387 10.07 -22.54 21.10
C GLU A 387 9.53 -22.33 22.51
N ARG A 388 10.33 -22.63 23.54
CA ARG A 388 9.98 -22.32 24.93
C ARG A 388 9.72 -20.82 25.11
N LEU A 389 10.62 -19.97 24.60
CA LEU A 389 10.49 -18.51 24.68
C LEU A 389 9.28 -17.98 23.90
N ARG A 390 8.97 -18.59 22.75
CA ARG A 390 7.78 -18.26 21.96
C ARG A 390 6.49 -18.55 22.75
N ASN A 391 6.44 -19.69 23.44
CA ASN A 391 5.28 -20.08 24.25
C ASN A 391 5.06 -19.16 25.47
N GLU A 392 6.12 -18.49 25.94
CA GLU A 392 6.04 -17.44 26.98
C GLU A 392 5.46 -16.11 26.47
N GLY A 393 5.09 -16.02 25.18
CA GLY A 393 4.41 -14.86 24.59
C GLY A 393 5.35 -13.77 24.08
N GLN A 394 6.64 -14.08 23.90
CA GLN A 394 7.63 -13.14 23.36
C GLN A 394 7.41 -12.87 21.86
N PRO A 395 7.86 -11.71 21.31
CA PRO A 395 7.69 -11.34 19.91
C PRO A 395 8.67 -12.09 18.98
N LEU A 396 8.61 -13.42 19.02
CA LEU A 396 9.51 -14.33 18.32
C LEU A 396 8.74 -15.17 17.28
N SER A 397 9.23 -15.16 16.04
CA SER A 397 8.75 -16.01 14.96
C SER A 397 9.85 -16.96 14.51
N MET A 398 9.53 -18.25 14.35
CA MET A 398 10.50 -19.29 14.00
C MET A 398 10.05 -20.06 12.77
N ARG A 399 10.94 -20.30 11.80
CA ARG A 399 10.64 -21.11 10.60
C ARG A 399 11.86 -21.97 10.23
N LYS A 400 11.59 -23.16 9.67
CA LYS A 400 12.62 -24.03 9.08
C LYS A 400 12.57 -23.89 7.56
N VAL A 401 13.72 -23.98 6.89
CA VAL A 401 13.85 -23.98 5.43
C VAL A 401 14.89 -25.02 5.02
N SER A 402 14.54 -25.93 4.11
CA SER A 402 15.47 -26.91 3.55
C SER A 402 15.69 -26.70 2.04
N GLU A 403 14.71 -26.10 1.36
CA GLU A 403 14.75 -25.88 -0.08
C GLU A 403 14.75 -24.42 -0.48
N ARG A 404 15.32 -24.15 -1.67
CA ARG A 404 15.37 -22.79 -2.24
C ARG A 404 13.97 -22.21 -2.49
N GLY A 405 13.01 -23.05 -2.91
CA GLY A 405 11.62 -22.62 -3.17
C GLY A 405 10.85 -22.23 -1.91
N GLU A 406 11.26 -22.71 -0.73
CA GLU A 406 10.58 -22.43 0.55
C GLU A 406 10.95 -21.07 1.15
N ILE A 407 12.10 -20.51 0.76
CA ILE A 407 12.60 -19.21 1.27
C ILE A 407 11.53 -18.14 1.12
N PHE A 408 10.86 -18.08 -0.03
CA PHE A 408 9.88 -17.05 -0.30
C PHE A 408 8.59 -17.19 0.54
N PRO A 409 7.89 -18.34 0.53
CA PRO A 409 6.76 -18.57 1.43
C PRO A 409 7.09 -18.25 2.89
N VAL A 410 8.27 -18.67 3.36
CA VAL A 410 8.73 -18.41 4.73
C VAL A 410 8.96 -16.92 4.98
N PHE A 411 9.64 -16.23 4.07
CA PHE A 411 9.85 -14.78 4.17
C PHE A 411 8.53 -14.01 4.20
N GLN A 412 7.59 -14.38 3.34
CA GLN A 412 6.27 -13.76 3.32
C GLN A 412 5.53 -13.99 4.64
N ASP A 413 5.59 -15.19 5.20
CA ASP A 413 4.90 -15.50 6.45
C ASP A 413 5.50 -14.74 7.65
N LEU A 414 6.82 -14.55 7.67
CA LEU A 414 7.51 -13.76 8.69
C LEU A 414 7.14 -12.26 8.65
N PHE A 415 7.06 -11.67 7.44
CA PHE A 415 6.86 -10.23 7.25
C PHE A 415 5.50 -9.87 6.65
N LYS A 416 4.52 -10.77 6.73
CA LYS A 416 3.17 -10.52 6.22
C LYS A 416 2.57 -9.33 6.96
N ARG A 417 1.96 -8.42 6.21
CA ARG A 417 1.18 -7.34 6.79
C ARG A 417 0.07 -7.91 7.69
N ARG A 418 0.24 -7.78 9.01
CA ARG A 418 -0.81 -8.10 9.97
C ARG A 418 -1.90 -7.04 9.84
N ALA A 419 -3.14 -7.47 9.54
CA ALA A 419 -4.27 -6.58 9.61
C ALA A 419 -4.30 -6.00 11.03
N LYS A 420 -4.13 -4.68 11.16
CA LYS A 420 -4.28 -4.00 12.45
C LYS A 420 -5.58 -4.47 13.06
N GLN A 421 -5.50 -5.23 14.15
CA GLN A 421 -6.59 -5.23 15.12
C GLN A 421 -6.67 -3.79 15.58
N GLU A 422 -7.65 -3.05 15.06
CA GLU A 422 -8.10 -1.82 15.69
C GLU A 422 -8.46 -2.22 17.12
N ARG A 423 -7.54 -1.95 18.06
CA ARG A 423 -7.88 -1.94 19.47
C ARG A 423 -8.96 -0.87 19.61
N VAL A 424 -10.20 -1.34 19.77
CA VAL A 424 -11.39 -0.54 20.13
C VAL A 424 -11.14 0.17 21.45
#